data_AF-A0A0C9X1E5-F1
#
_entry.id   AF-A0A0C9X1E5-F1
#
_cell.length_a   1.000
_cell.length_b   1.000
_cell.length_c   1.000
_cell.angle_alpha   90.00
_cell.angle_beta   90.00
_cell.angle_gamma   90.00
#
_symmetry.space_group_name_H-M   'P 1'
#
loop_
_entity.id
_entity.type
_entity.pdbx_description
1 polymer ?
#
loop_
_entity_poly.entity_id
_entity_poly.type
_entity_poly.pdbx_seq_one_letter_code
_entity_poly.pdbx_strand_id
1 'polypeptide(L)'
;RKIFTFAELYLPRLGYAKRAHLMNTMVPGLAGSGKMSASDPNSKIDFLNFPDIVKKKLRAAFCEEGNVEENGVLAFVGALLIPMSQLRLLHQQSGELEPGLGDRPTPIYHPETVFSVHH
;
A
#
# COMPACT_ATOMS: atom_id res chain seq x y z
N ARG A 1 -3.67 16.24 6.98
CA ARG A 1 -3.48 16.22 8.46
C ARG A 1 -4.45 17.13 9.22
N LYS A 2 -5.16 18.08 8.58
CA LYS A 2 -6.03 19.07 9.26
C LYS A 2 -7.15 18.45 10.11
N ILE A 3 -7.74 17.33 9.67
CA ILE A 3 -8.83 16.68 10.41
C ILE A 3 -8.37 16.03 11.73
N PHE A 4 -7.10 15.62 11.80
CA PHE A 4 -6.53 15.02 13.01
C PHE A 4 -6.24 16.09 14.06
N THR A 5 -5.69 17.23 13.65
CA THR A 5 -5.53 18.39 14.55
C THR A 5 -6.88 18.89 15.07
N PHE A 6 -7.92 18.84 14.23
CA PHE A 6 -9.29 19.11 14.67
C PHE A 6 -9.77 18.08 15.70
N ALA A 7 -9.61 16.78 15.43
CA ALA A 7 -9.99 15.73 16.36
C ALA A 7 -9.28 15.83 17.72
N GLU A 8 -7.99 16.17 17.74
CA GLU A 8 -7.24 16.39 18.99
C GLU A 8 -7.80 17.53 19.84
N LEU A 9 -8.31 18.59 19.21
CA LEU A 9 -8.87 19.75 19.92
C LEU A 9 -10.27 19.47 20.47
N TYR A 10 -11.11 18.75 19.73
CA TYR A 10 -12.53 18.62 20.04
C TYR A 10 -12.91 17.32 20.76
N LEU A 11 -12.21 16.20 20.53
CA LEU A 11 -12.55 14.93 21.20
C LEU A 11 -12.48 15.01 22.73
N PRO A 12 -11.46 15.65 23.35
CA PRO A 12 -11.42 15.79 24.81
C PRO A 12 -12.54 16.68 25.35
N ARG A 13 -12.94 17.72 24.59
CA ARG A 13 -14.04 18.63 24.97
C ARG A 13 -15.40 17.94 24.97
N LEU A 14 -15.55 16.88 24.19
CA LEU A 14 -16.76 16.07 24.10
C LEU A 14 -16.74 14.88 25.08
N GLY A 15 -15.71 14.76 25.94
CA GLY A 15 -15.57 13.66 26.89
C GLY A 15 -15.00 12.37 26.30
N TYR A 16 -14.53 12.40 25.05
CA TYR A 16 -13.88 11.24 24.43
C TYR A 16 -12.38 11.22 24.69
N ALA A 17 -11.82 10.01 24.81
CA ALA A 17 -10.39 9.82 24.92
C ALA A 17 -9.64 10.28 23.65
N LYS A 18 -8.44 10.83 23.85
CA LYS A 18 -7.54 11.20 22.75
C LYS A 18 -7.20 9.95 21.93
N ARG A 19 -7.22 10.09 20.60
CA ARG A 19 -6.91 8.98 19.68
C ARG A 19 -5.52 9.14 19.09
N ALA A 20 -4.82 8.02 18.91
CA ALA A 20 -3.57 8.00 18.16
C ALA A 20 -3.87 8.15 16.66
N HIS A 21 -3.00 8.85 15.94
CA HIS A 21 -3.14 9.07 14.51
C HIS A 21 -1.91 8.52 13.80
N LEU A 22 -2.06 7.37 13.16
CA LEU A 22 -1.04 6.79 12.30
C LEU A 22 -1.28 7.28 10.87
N MET A 23 -0.27 7.90 10.26
CA MET A 23 -0.36 8.33 8.87
C MET A 23 0.75 7.74 8.04
N ASN A 24 0.34 7.18 6.91
CA ASN A 24 1.27 6.66 5.94
C ASN A 24 1.93 7.80 5.15
N THR A 25 3.13 7.54 4.65
CA THR A 25 3.75 8.40 3.66
C THR A 25 2.94 8.38 2.37
N MET A 26 2.89 9.52 1.68
CA MET A 26 2.18 9.60 0.40
C MET A 26 3.14 9.15 -0.70
N VAL A 27 2.67 8.22 -1.54
CA VAL A 27 3.43 7.78 -2.71
C VAL A 27 3.23 8.80 -3.84
N PRO A 28 4.32 9.28 -4.47
CA PRO A 28 4.24 10.18 -5.61
C PRO A 28 3.58 9.49 -6.81
N GLY A 29 2.96 10.29 -7.68
CA GLY A 29 2.36 9.80 -8.92
C GLY A 29 3.41 9.35 -9.94
N LEU A 30 3.02 8.48 -10.87
CA LEU A 30 3.92 8.00 -11.93
C LEU A 30 4.47 9.11 -12.83
N ALA A 31 3.74 10.21 -13.03
CA ALA A 31 4.14 11.32 -13.89
C ALA A 31 5.12 12.32 -13.23
N GLY A 32 5.63 12.02 -12.02
CA GLY A 32 6.61 12.87 -11.33
C GLY A 32 6.07 14.20 -10.82
N SER A 33 4.74 14.37 -10.85
CA SER A 33 4.09 15.54 -10.28
C SER A 33 2.98 15.11 -9.33
N GLY A 34 3.14 15.49 -8.07
CA GLY A 34 2.11 15.35 -7.06
C GLY A 34 1.87 13.91 -6.60
N LYS A 35 0.66 13.68 -6.08
CA LYS A 35 0.31 12.45 -5.37
C LYS A 35 -0.33 11.47 -6.33
N MET A 36 -0.06 10.18 -6.15
CA MET A 36 -0.85 9.15 -6.82
C MET A 36 -2.32 9.31 -6.42
N SER A 37 -3.20 9.52 -7.40
CA SER A 37 -4.60 9.87 -7.16
C SER A 37 -5.54 9.07 -8.04
N ALA A 38 -6.75 8.81 -7.56
CA ALA A 38 -7.79 8.17 -8.37
C ALA A 38 -8.36 9.12 -9.44
N SER A 39 -8.20 10.42 -9.25
CA SER A 39 -8.67 11.46 -10.18
C SER A 39 -7.84 11.56 -11.46
N ASP A 40 -6.55 11.22 -11.41
CA ASP A 40 -5.70 11.17 -12.61
C ASP A 40 -5.37 9.71 -12.97
N PRO A 41 -5.97 9.16 -14.04
CA PRO A 41 -5.75 7.79 -14.49
C PRO A 41 -4.30 7.48 -14.86
N ASN A 42 -3.50 8.49 -15.24
CA ASN A 42 -2.10 8.32 -15.61
C ASN A 42 -1.17 8.37 -14.40
N SER A 43 -1.61 8.97 -13.28
CA SER A 43 -0.83 9.06 -12.05
C SER A 43 -0.75 7.75 -11.27
N LYS A 44 -1.67 6.78 -11.49
CA LYS A 44 -1.77 5.53 -10.72
C LYS A 44 -1.71 4.25 -11.56
N ILE A 45 -1.23 3.19 -10.90
CA ILE A 45 -1.44 1.80 -11.33
C ILE A 45 -2.63 1.26 -10.53
N ASP A 46 -3.62 0.71 -11.23
CA ASP A 46 -4.83 0.12 -10.68
C ASP A 46 -4.72 -1.40 -10.71
N PHE A 47 -5.45 -2.07 -9.81
CA PHE A 47 -5.48 -3.53 -9.71
C PHE A 47 -6.09 -4.18 -10.95
N LEU A 48 -7.01 -3.48 -11.61
CA LEU A 48 -7.70 -3.95 -12.82
C LEU A 48 -6.97 -3.56 -14.12
N ASN A 49 -5.78 -2.95 -14.03
CA ASN A 49 -5.00 -2.65 -15.23
C ASN A 49 -4.46 -3.94 -15.84
N PHE A 50 -4.75 -4.16 -17.11
CA PHE A 50 -4.11 -5.21 -17.90
C PHE A 50 -2.59 -4.98 -18.01
N PRO A 51 -1.80 -6.06 -18.18
CA PRO A 51 -0.33 -5.97 -18.20
C PRO A 51 0.21 -5.00 -19.25
N ASP A 52 -0.45 -4.87 -20.40
CA ASP A 52 -0.03 -3.94 -21.46
C ASP A 52 -0.19 -2.48 -21.07
N ILE A 53 -1.27 -2.17 -20.33
CA ILE A 53 -1.52 -0.82 -19.80
C ILE A 53 -0.48 -0.49 -18.72
N VAL A 54 -0.14 -1.44 -17.86
CA VAL A 54 0.90 -1.26 -16.83
C VAL A 54 2.24 -0.96 -17.48
N LYS A 55 2.65 -1.74 -18.50
CA LYS A 55 3.89 -1.49 -19.26
C LYS A 55 3.89 -0.11 -19.92
N LYS A 56 2.77 0.29 -20.52
CA LYS A 56 2.63 1.61 -21.14
C LYS A 56 2.79 2.74 -20.11
N LYS A 57 2.18 2.59 -18.93
CA LYS A 57 2.27 3.56 -17.84
C LYS A 57 3.67 3.66 -17.24
N LEU A 58 4.35 2.53 -17.04
CA LEU A 58 5.75 2.53 -16.58
C LEU A 58 6.68 3.23 -17.57
N ARG A 59 6.51 3.00 -18.88
CA ARG A 59 7.32 3.66 -19.92
C ARG A 59 7.08 5.16 -19.99
N ALA A 60 5.89 5.62 -19.64
CA ALA A 60 5.54 7.04 -19.61
C ALA A 60 5.83 7.69 -18.24
N ALA A 61 6.30 6.93 -17.26
CA ALA A 61 6.57 7.44 -15.93
C ALA A 61 7.81 8.32 -15.90
N PHE A 62 7.81 9.31 -15.02
CA PHE A 62 8.97 10.14 -14.75
C PHE A 62 10.02 9.34 -13.97
N CYS A 63 11.17 9.13 -14.60
CA CYS A 63 12.30 8.41 -14.02
C CYS A 63 13.60 8.90 -14.67
N GLU A 64 14.08 10.06 -14.23
CA GLU A 64 15.38 10.58 -14.65
C GLU A 64 16.53 9.87 -13.92
N GLU A 65 17.64 9.68 -14.62
CA GLU A 65 18.85 9.07 -14.08
C GLU A 65 19.47 9.98 -13.00
N GLY A 66 19.77 9.40 -11.84
CA GLY A 66 20.35 10.14 -10.71
C GLY A 66 19.35 10.97 -9.90
N ASN A 67 18.09 11.08 -10.33
CA ASN A 67 17.07 11.80 -9.58
C ASN A 67 16.29 10.88 -8.61
N VAL A 68 16.38 11.19 -7.33
CA VAL A 68 15.68 10.51 -6.23
C VAL A 68 14.41 11.27 -5.83
N GLU A 69 14.33 12.56 -6.14
CA GLU A 69 13.21 13.42 -5.78
C GLU A 69 12.09 13.34 -6.83
N GLU A 70 10.84 13.29 -6.38
CA GLU A 70 9.64 13.14 -7.24
C GLU A 70 9.67 11.92 -8.19
N ASN A 71 10.53 10.93 -7.94
CA ASN A 71 10.58 9.71 -8.74
C ASN A 71 9.48 8.72 -8.31
N GLY A 72 8.35 8.76 -9.02
CA GLY A 72 7.20 7.88 -8.82
C GLY A 72 7.55 6.40 -8.82
N VAL A 73 8.44 5.99 -9.72
CA VAL A 73 8.83 4.58 -9.89
C VAL A 73 9.68 4.12 -8.72
N LEU A 74 10.71 4.89 -8.34
CA LEU A 74 11.60 4.55 -7.23
C LEU A 74 10.83 4.49 -5.90
N ALA A 75 9.97 5.47 -5.64
CA ALA A 75 9.13 5.49 -4.45
C ALA A 75 8.16 4.29 -4.41
N PHE A 76 7.59 3.89 -5.55
CA PHE A 76 6.72 2.72 -5.65
C PHE A 76 7.48 1.41 -5.37
N VAL A 77 8.71 1.27 -5.88
CA VAL A 77 9.55 0.11 -5.61
C VAL A 77 9.88 0.00 -4.12
N GLY A 78 10.29 1.10 -3.48
CA GLY A 78 10.62 1.13 -2.05
C GLY A 78 9.42 0.90 -1.14
N ALA A 79 8.27 1.50 -1.46
CA ALA A 79 7.08 1.43 -0.61
C ALA A 79 6.28 0.12 -0.77
N LEU A 80 6.32 -0.51 -1.95
CA LEU A 80 5.47 -1.66 -2.27
C LEU A 80 6.28 -2.89 -2.68
N LEU A 81 7.09 -2.78 -3.73
CA LEU A 81 7.69 -3.97 -4.35
C LEU A 81 8.68 -4.67 -3.41
N ILE A 82 9.55 -3.92 -2.75
CA ILE A 82 10.55 -4.46 -1.82
C ILE A 82 9.87 -5.11 -0.59
N PRO A 83 8.96 -4.42 0.15
CA PRO A 83 8.27 -5.05 1.27
C PRO A 83 7.48 -6.30 0.88
N MET A 84 6.79 -6.27 -0.27
CA MET A 84 6.03 -7.43 -0.77
C MET A 84 6.94 -8.60 -1.12
N SER A 85 8.10 -8.33 -1.75
CA SER A 85 9.10 -9.35 -2.07
C SER A 85 9.70 -9.97 -0.80
N GLN A 86 10.06 -9.15 0.18
CA GLN A 86 10.55 -9.62 1.48
C GLN A 86 9.51 -10.50 2.18
N LEU A 87 8.26 -10.07 2.22
CA LEU A 87 7.18 -10.85 2.83
C LEU A 87 7.01 -12.21 2.13
N ARG A 88 7.07 -12.23 0.79
CA ARG A 88 7.01 -13.47 0.01
C ARG A 88 8.16 -14.41 0.33
N LEU A 89 9.39 -13.90 0.41
CA LEU A 89 10.57 -14.70 0.74
C LEU A 89 10.48 -15.29 2.15
N LEU A 90 9.98 -14.52 3.12
CA LEU A 90 9.75 -14.99 4.49
C LEU A 90 8.74 -16.15 4.52
N HIS A 91 7.64 -16.06 3.78
CA HIS A 91 6.66 -17.16 3.70
C HIS A 91 7.21 -18.41 3.02
N GLN A 92 8.04 -18.25 1.99
CA GLN A 92 8.69 -19.39 1.35
C GLN A 92 9.64 -20.13 2.30
N GLN A 93 10.22 -19.42 3.28
CA GLN A 93 11.07 -20.01 4.31
C GLN A 93 10.28 -20.66 5.46
N SER A 94 9.06 -20.18 5.77
CA SER A 94 8.24 -20.73 6.86
C SER A 94 7.50 -22.03 6.49
N GLY A 95 7.42 -22.39 5.20
CA GLY A 95 6.82 -23.66 4.75
C GLY A 95 5.28 -23.71 4.84
N GLU A 96 4.62 -22.60 5.17
CA GLU A 96 3.17 -22.49 5.37
C GLU A 96 2.42 -22.18 4.06
N LEU A 97 2.73 -22.90 2.98
CA LEU A 97 2.05 -22.71 1.69
C LEU A 97 0.99 -23.79 1.49
N GLU A 98 -0.28 -23.42 1.67
CA GLU A 98 -1.41 -24.31 1.39
C GLU A 98 -1.62 -24.47 -0.13
N PRO A 99 -1.80 -25.71 -0.62
CA PRO A 99 -2.05 -25.97 -2.03
C PRO A 99 -3.34 -25.28 -2.49
N GLY A 100 -3.22 -24.41 -3.51
CA GLY A 100 -4.35 -23.68 -4.10
C GLY A 100 -4.46 -22.21 -3.70
N LEU A 101 -3.72 -21.73 -2.67
CA LEU A 101 -3.75 -20.33 -2.23
C LEU A 101 -2.63 -19.45 -2.81
N GLY A 102 -1.70 -20.06 -3.56
CA GLY A 102 -0.56 -19.36 -4.17
C GLY A 102 0.48 -18.94 -3.13
N ASP A 103 1.10 -17.76 -3.29
CA ASP A 103 2.07 -17.20 -2.32
C ASP A 103 1.40 -16.52 -1.10
N ARG A 104 0.08 -16.71 -0.91
CA ARG A 104 -0.65 -16.10 0.21
C ARG A 104 -0.35 -16.89 1.49
N PRO A 105 -0.12 -16.22 2.64
CA PRO A 105 0.05 -16.91 3.90
C PRO A 105 -1.21 -17.72 4.23
N THR A 106 -1.03 -18.84 4.93
CA THR A 106 -2.16 -19.51 5.58
C THR A 106 -2.85 -18.51 6.49
N PRO A 107 -4.17 -18.29 6.32
CA PRO A 107 -4.89 -17.42 7.24
C PRO A 107 -4.76 -18.00 8.65
N ILE A 108 -4.26 -17.19 9.59
CA ILE A 108 -4.19 -17.59 11.00
C ILE A 108 -5.63 -17.57 11.53
N TYR A 109 -6.31 -18.71 11.42
CA TYR A 109 -7.59 -18.94 12.07
C TYR A 109 -7.33 -19.29 13.52
N HIS A 110 -7.45 -18.29 14.41
CA HIS A 110 -7.63 -18.60 15.82
C HIS A 110 -9.08 -19.05 16.03
N PRO A 111 -9.35 -20.12 16.79
CA PRO A 111 -10.72 -20.61 17.02
C PRO A 111 -11.65 -19.60 17.71
N GLU A 112 -11.12 -18.49 18.24
CA GLU A 112 -11.88 -17.40 18.85
C GLU A 112 -12.04 -16.16 17.95
N THR A 113 -11.50 -16.15 16.73
CA THR A 113 -11.67 -14.99 15.83
C THR A 113 -12.93 -15.13 14.99
N VAL A 114 -13.59 -13.98 14.76
CA VAL A 114 -14.84 -13.84 13.99
C VAL A 114 -14.76 -14.40 12.56
N PHE A 115 -13.55 -14.64 12.06
CA PHE A 115 -13.30 -15.19 10.73
C PHE A 115 -13.18 -16.71 10.70
N SER A 116 -13.23 -17.43 11.84
CA SER A 116 -13.23 -18.89 11.86
C SER A 116 -14.49 -19.42 11.16
N VAL A 117 -14.32 -19.96 9.95
CA VAL A 117 -15.40 -20.67 9.26
C VAL A 117 -15.29 -22.13 9.68
N HIS A 118 -16.23 -22.58 10.51
CA HIS A 118 -16.41 -24.00 10.80
C HIS A 118 -16.87 -24.69 9.52
N HIS A 119 -15.99 -25.54 8.96
CA HIS A 119 -16.35 -26.51 7.93
C HIS A 119 -17.11 -27.69 8.52
#